data_AF-A0A1G6QMN0-F1
#
_entry.id   AF-A0A1G6QMN0-F1
#
_cell.length_a   1.000
_cell.length_b   1.000
_cell.length_c   1.000
_cell.angle_alpha   90.00
_cell.angle_beta   90.00
_cell.angle_gamma   90.00
#
_symmetry.space_group_name_H-M   'P 1'
#
loop_
_entity.id
_entity.type
_entity.pdbx_description
1 polymer ?
#
loop_
_entity_poly.entity_id
_entity_poly.type
_entity_poly.pdbx_seq_one_letter_code
_entity_poly.pdbx_strand_id
1 'polypeptide(L)'
;MTAVRSRRPFRGVALAVDPRKVVRQKLMQMAVLEKIDGEHLPINTDQVHGSLLTIREHVQGKTMTDCLDRWDQLIRDNDLDSIRRIVTADGETSDEMRNLSPLTVLLSERERRQVLSAVRRHFTEHPEAR
;
A
#
# COMPACT_ATOMS: atom_id res chain seq x y z
N MET A 1 -40.24 -7.66 -7.60
CA MET A 1 -39.41 -7.06 -8.66
C MET A 1 -38.02 -6.79 -8.08
N THR A 2 -37.06 -7.65 -8.37
CA THR A 2 -35.72 -7.66 -7.76
C THR A 2 -34.76 -6.92 -8.69
N ALA A 3 -34.18 -5.82 -8.23
CA ALA A 3 -33.22 -5.03 -9.00
C ALA A 3 -31.88 -5.78 -9.08
N VAL A 4 -31.53 -6.24 -10.28
CA VAL A 4 -30.22 -6.76 -10.65
C VAL A 4 -29.22 -5.60 -10.61
N ARG A 5 -28.30 -5.60 -9.63
CA ARG A 5 -27.14 -4.71 -9.62
C ARG A 5 -26.20 -5.11 -10.75
N SER A 6 -26.21 -4.29 -11.81
CA SER A 6 -25.29 -4.34 -12.94
C SER A 6 -23.83 -4.32 -12.45
N ARG A 7 -23.13 -5.45 -12.62
CA ARG A 7 -21.67 -5.54 -12.53
C ARG A 7 -21.11 -4.86 -13.78
N ARG A 8 -20.43 -3.72 -13.63
CA ARG A 8 -19.71 -3.11 -14.75
C ARG A 8 -18.49 -3.95 -15.10
N PRO A 9 -18.23 -4.24 -16.39
CA PRO A 9 -17.03 -4.94 -16.81
C PRO A 9 -15.80 -4.03 -16.70
N PHE A 10 -14.70 -4.55 -16.17
CA PHE A 10 -13.38 -3.90 -16.24
C PHE A 10 -12.89 -3.93 -17.69
N ARG A 11 -13.06 -2.81 -18.39
CA ARG A 11 -12.58 -2.60 -19.75
C ARG A 11 -11.17 -2.01 -19.66
N GLY A 12 -10.21 -2.64 -20.33
CA GLY A 12 -8.84 -2.14 -20.47
C GLY A 12 -8.82 -0.73 -21.05
N VAL A 13 -8.45 0.22 -20.21
CA VAL A 13 -8.10 1.61 -20.52
C VAL A 13 -6.81 1.83 -19.76
N ALA A 14 -5.79 2.46 -20.35
CA ALA A 14 -4.60 2.89 -19.62
C ALA A 14 -5.07 3.62 -18.36
N LEU A 15 -4.93 2.95 -17.20
CA LEU A 15 -5.45 3.44 -15.94
C LEU A 15 -4.61 4.67 -15.60
N ALA A 16 -5.14 5.87 -15.88
CA ALA A 16 -4.62 7.08 -15.30
C ALA A 16 -4.56 6.83 -13.78
N VAL A 17 -3.34 6.67 -13.28
CA VAL A 17 -3.08 6.38 -11.88
C VAL A 17 -3.61 7.57 -11.09
N ASP A 18 -4.58 7.34 -10.20
CA ASP A 18 -5.16 8.40 -9.36
C ASP A 18 -4.04 9.00 -8.48
N PRO A 19 -3.65 10.27 -8.69
CA PRO A 19 -2.56 10.90 -7.94
C PRO A 19 -2.81 10.86 -6.43
N ARG A 20 -4.09 10.95 -6.01
CA ARG A 20 -4.46 10.87 -4.60
C ARG A 20 -4.20 9.51 -4.00
N LYS A 21 -4.44 8.45 -4.77
CA LYS A 21 -4.17 7.08 -4.34
C LYS A 21 -2.67 6.89 -4.12
N VAL A 22 -1.84 7.35 -5.05
CA VAL A 22 -0.37 7.24 -4.96
C VAL A 22 0.18 8.03 -3.78
N VAL A 23 -0.21 9.31 -3.65
CA VAL A 23 0.22 10.16 -2.52
C VAL A 23 -0.20 9.53 -1.20
N ARG A 24 -1.45 9.06 -1.08
CA ARG A 24 -1.92 8.37 0.12
C ARG A 24 -1.06 7.17 0.46
N GLN A 25 -0.69 6.36 -0.53
CA GLN A 25 0.11 5.16 -0.31
C GLN A 25 1.53 5.49 0.10
N LYS A 26 2.18 6.44 -0.57
CA LYS A 26 3.52 6.91 -0.17
C LYS A 26 3.48 7.41 1.28
N LEU A 27 2.53 8.26 1.64
CA LEU A 27 2.41 8.79 3.00
C LEU A 27 2.08 7.70 4.05
N MET A 28 1.24 6.71 3.72
CA MET A 28 0.99 5.57 4.61
C MET A 28 2.25 4.73 4.84
N GLN A 29 3.01 4.44 3.78
CA GLN A 29 4.23 3.64 3.91
C GLN A 29 5.35 4.41 4.61
N MET A 30 5.46 5.72 4.39
CA MET A 30 6.39 6.56 5.15
C MET A 30 6.07 6.54 6.64
N ALA A 31 4.80 6.69 7.03
CA ALA A 31 4.40 6.62 8.44
C ALA A 31 4.67 5.24 9.07
N VAL A 32 4.49 4.16 8.31
CA VAL A 32 4.87 2.80 8.74
C VAL A 32 6.37 2.72 9.02
N LEU A 33 7.21 3.21 8.10
CA LEU A 33 8.67 3.18 8.25
C LEU A 33 9.13 4.05 9.43
N GLU A 34 8.57 5.25 9.59
CA GLU A 34 8.83 6.12 10.74
C GLU A 34 8.49 5.42 12.07
N LYS A 35 7.36 4.68 12.12
CA LYS A 35 6.97 3.92 13.30
C LYS A 35 7.94 2.77 13.57
N ILE A 36 8.30 2.00 12.53
CA ILE A 36 9.26 0.90 12.65
C ILE A 36 10.59 1.41 13.21
N ASP A 37 11.10 2.52 12.68
CA ASP A 37 12.38 3.09 13.12
C ASP A 37 12.29 3.68 14.54
N GLY A 38 11.22 4.41 14.85
CA GLY A 38 11.05 5.02 16.16
C GLY A 38 10.80 4.03 17.30
N GLU A 39 10.05 2.96 17.01
CA GLU A 39 9.67 1.93 18.01
C GLU A 39 10.52 0.66 17.92
N HIS A 40 11.47 0.59 16.98
CA HIS A 40 12.30 -0.60 16.69
C HIS A 40 11.46 -1.87 16.46
N LEU A 41 10.35 -1.74 15.73
CA LEU A 41 9.42 -2.83 15.53
C LEU A 41 9.97 -3.87 14.55
N PRO A 42 9.89 -5.17 14.87
CA PRO A 42 10.17 -6.20 13.88
C PRO A 42 9.07 -6.19 12.80
N ILE A 43 9.45 -6.37 11.54
CA ILE A 43 8.47 -6.55 10.46
C ILE A 43 8.08 -8.02 10.25
N ASN A 44 8.96 -8.95 10.64
CA ASN A 44 8.68 -10.38 10.58
C ASN A 44 7.83 -10.82 11.80
N THR A 45 6.52 -10.59 11.72
CA THR A 45 5.56 -10.89 12.79
C THR A 45 4.35 -11.61 12.25
N ASP A 46 3.67 -12.37 13.11
CA ASP A 46 2.42 -13.06 12.77
C ASP A 46 1.34 -12.10 12.25
N GLN A 47 1.30 -10.87 12.78
CA GLN A 47 0.36 -9.84 12.34
C GLN A 47 0.61 -9.42 10.88
N VAL A 48 1.87 -9.22 10.50
CA VAL A 48 2.27 -8.86 9.14
C VAL A 48 2.03 -10.03 8.18
N HIS A 49 2.37 -11.26 8.58
CA HIS A 49 2.08 -12.46 7.79
C HIS A 49 0.58 -12.68 7.59
N GLY A 50 -0.23 -12.49 8.64
CA GLY A 50 -1.69 -12.55 8.56
C GLY A 50 -2.24 -11.52 7.57
N SER A 51 -1.74 -10.28 7.61
CA SER A 51 -2.11 -9.26 6.61
C SER A 51 -1.71 -9.67 5.19
N LEU A 52 -0.52 -10.25 5.00
CA LEU A 52 -0.05 -10.69 3.67
C LEU A 52 -0.94 -11.80 3.11
N LEU A 53 -1.32 -12.77 3.95
CA LEU A 53 -2.24 -13.85 3.58
C LEU A 53 -3.62 -13.30 3.17
N THR A 54 -4.19 -12.38 3.95
CA THR A 54 -5.47 -11.75 3.60
C THR A 54 -5.39 -11.01 2.26
N ILE A 55 -4.28 -10.32 1.96
CA ILE A 55 -4.11 -9.68 0.65
C ILE A 55 -4.04 -10.75 -0.46
N ARG A 56 -3.30 -11.84 -0.24
CA ARG A 56 -3.14 -12.95 -1.19
C ARG A 56 -4.48 -13.59 -1.59
N GLU A 57 -5.43 -13.70 -0.66
CA GLU A 57 -6.77 -14.24 -0.93
C GLU A 57 -7.59 -13.40 -1.92
N HIS A 58 -7.29 -12.11 -2.05
CA HIS A 58 -8.09 -11.15 -2.82
C HIS A 58 -7.45 -10.73 -4.15
N VAL A 59 -6.21 -11.13 -4.41
CA VAL A 59 -5.51 -10.78 -5.66
C VAL A 59 -5.46 -11.96 -6.60
N GLN A 60 -5.45 -11.67 -7.90
CA GLN A 60 -5.32 -12.65 -8.97
C GLN A 60 -4.41 -12.09 -10.06
N GLY A 61 -3.65 -12.96 -10.72
CA GLY A 61 -2.78 -12.57 -11.83
C GLY A 61 -1.30 -12.52 -11.43
N LYS A 62 -0.45 -12.88 -12.39
CA LYS A 62 0.98 -13.15 -12.16
C LYS A 62 1.71 -11.97 -11.53
N THR A 63 1.54 -10.76 -12.08
CA THR A 63 2.25 -9.55 -11.60
C THR A 63 1.99 -9.26 -10.12
N MET A 64 0.74 -9.36 -9.67
CA MET A 64 0.38 -9.10 -8.27
C MET A 64 0.86 -10.21 -7.36
N THR A 65 0.79 -11.47 -7.81
CA THR A 65 1.37 -12.60 -7.07
C THR A 65 2.88 -12.46 -6.91
N ASP A 66 3.60 -12.06 -7.96
CA ASP A 66 5.04 -11.81 -7.92
C ASP A 66 5.38 -10.68 -6.92
N CYS A 67 4.53 -9.66 -6.81
CA CYS A 67 4.68 -8.60 -5.80
C CYS A 67 4.49 -9.13 -4.36
N LEU A 68 3.54 -10.03 -4.14
CA LEU A 68 3.32 -10.64 -2.82
C LEU A 68 4.44 -11.59 -2.42
N ASP A 69 4.95 -12.38 -3.36
CA ASP A 69 6.11 -13.25 -3.12
C ASP A 69 7.36 -12.41 -2.79
N ARG A 70 7.52 -11.26 -3.44
CA ARG A 70 8.56 -10.29 -3.09
C ARG A 70 8.36 -9.69 -1.69
N TRP A 71 7.14 -9.35 -1.30
CA TRP A 71 6.85 -8.89 0.06
C TRP A 71 7.18 -9.96 1.11
N ASP A 72 6.80 -11.20 0.87
CA ASP A 72 7.13 -12.32 1.76
C ASP A 72 8.64 -12.42 1.97
N GLN A 73 9.42 -12.38 0.88
CA GLN A 73 10.89 -12.41 0.97
C GLN A 73 11.45 -11.25 1.82
N LEU A 74 11.00 -10.02 1.56
CA LEU A 74 11.48 -8.83 2.29
C LEU A 74 11.16 -8.89 3.78
N ILE A 75 9.99 -9.42 4.14
CA ILE A 75 9.57 -9.61 5.53
C ILE A 75 10.43 -10.68 6.21
N ARG A 76 10.60 -11.83 5.56
CA ARG A 76 11.40 -12.94 6.12
C ARG A 76 12.86 -12.54 6.35
N ASP A 77 13.42 -11.77 5.42
CA ASP A 77 14.81 -11.30 5.48
C ASP A 77 14.98 -10.05 6.37
N ASN A 78 13.88 -9.47 6.85
CA ASN A 78 13.87 -8.21 7.60
C ASN A 78 14.56 -7.05 6.84
N ASP A 79 14.42 -7.02 5.50
CA ASP A 79 15.13 -6.11 4.60
C ASP A 79 14.42 -4.74 4.50
N LEU A 80 14.58 -3.93 5.54
CA LEU A 80 14.02 -2.58 5.61
C LEU A 80 14.59 -1.62 4.57
N ASP A 81 15.84 -1.80 4.15
CA ASP A 81 16.46 -0.91 3.17
C ASP A 81 15.85 -1.08 1.78
N SER A 82 15.57 -2.32 1.36
CA SER A 82 14.83 -2.57 0.13
C SER A 82 13.39 -2.06 0.21
N ILE A 83 12.74 -2.15 1.38
CA ILE A 83 11.40 -1.59 1.59
C ILE A 83 11.42 -0.06 1.44
N ARG A 84 12.41 0.64 2.04
CA ARG A 84 12.58 2.10 1.87
C ARG A 84 12.70 2.49 0.39
N ARG A 85 13.49 1.74 -0.38
CA ARG A 85 13.63 1.97 -1.83
C ARG A 85 12.32 1.81 -2.58
N ILE A 86 11.49 0.81 -2.21
CA ILE A 86 10.16 0.62 -2.79
C ILE A 86 9.25 1.83 -2.50
N VAL A 87 9.30 2.38 -1.29
CA VAL A 87 8.45 3.52 -0.91
C VAL A 87 8.77 4.77 -1.71
N THR A 88 10.06 5.04 -1.97
CA THR A 88 10.51 6.23 -2.67
C THR A 88 10.52 6.10 -4.19
N ALA A 89 10.63 4.88 -4.72
CA ALA A 89 10.69 4.66 -6.17
C ALA A 89 9.40 5.07 -6.88
N ASP A 90 9.53 5.50 -8.13
CA ASP A 90 8.40 5.72 -9.04
C ASP A 90 8.29 4.56 -10.03
N GLY A 91 7.11 4.43 -10.64
CA GLY A 91 6.83 3.44 -11.67
C GLY A 91 5.88 2.34 -11.22
N GLU A 92 5.26 1.70 -12.21
CA GLU A 92 4.12 0.79 -12.05
C GLU A 92 4.39 -0.34 -11.05
N THR A 93 5.57 -0.97 -11.09
CA THR A 93 5.92 -2.03 -10.14
C THR A 93 6.03 -1.50 -8.70
N SER A 94 6.58 -0.30 -8.50
CA SER A 94 6.68 0.29 -7.16
C SER A 94 5.30 0.71 -6.63
N ASP A 95 4.41 1.18 -7.51
CA ASP A 95 3.02 1.48 -7.19
C ASP A 95 2.28 0.22 -6.76
N GLU A 96 2.46 -0.89 -7.48
CA GLU A 96 1.80 -2.15 -7.15
C GLU A 96 2.36 -2.76 -5.86
N MET A 97 3.68 -2.68 -5.64
CA MET A 97 4.27 -3.06 -4.36
C MET A 97 3.68 -2.24 -3.20
N ARG A 98 3.53 -0.92 -3.35
CA ARG A 98 2.89 -0.08 -2.32
C ARG A 98 1.40 -0.38 -2.15
N ASN A 99 0.68 -0.69 -3.25
CA ASN A 99 -0.72 -1.12 -3.21
C ASN A 99 -0.90 -2.36 -2.34
N LEU A 100 0.03 -3.30 -2.45
CA LEU A 100 -0.04 -4.64 -1.86
C LEU A 100 0.78 -4.76 -0.57
N SER A 101 1.19 -3.65 0.03
CA SER A 101 1.99 -3.67 1.26
C SER A 101 1.19 -4.22 2.45
N PRO A 102 1.67 -5.28 3.12
CA PRO A 102 1.05 -5.82 4.33
C PRO A 102 1.37 -4.98 5.59
N LEU A 103 2.32 -4.05 5.51
CA LEU A 103 2.86 -3.37 6.68
C LEU A 103 1.93 -2.29 7.26
N THR A 104 0.90 -1.87 6.51
CA THR A 104 -0.08 -0.88 6.99
C THR A 104 -0.86 -1.35 8.23
N VAL A 105 -0.86 -2.66 8.49
CA VAL A 105 -1.44 -3.27 9.69
C VAL A 105 -0.74 -2.81 10.99
N LEU A 106 0.53 -2.37 10.89
CA LEU A 106 1.33 -1.88 12.01
C LEU A 106 0.90 -0.49 12.48
N LEU A 107 0.23 0.29 11.64
CA LEU A 107 -0.38 1.54 12.07
C LEU A 107 -1.66 1.24 12.83
N SER A 108 -1.82 1.86 13.98
CA SER A 108 -3.11 1.95 14.66
C SER A 108 -4.09 2.76 13.81
N GLU A 109 -5.37 2.58 14.11
CA GLU A 109 -6.44 3.31 13.45
C GLU A 109 -6.34 4.84 13.68
N ARG A 110 -5.78 5.29 14.81
CA ARG A 110 -5.50 6.70 15.06
C ARG A 110 -4.40 7.23 14.13
N GLU A 111 -3.31 6.49 13.96
CA GLU A 111 -2.18 6.87 13.09
C GLU A 111 -2.62 6.89 11.62
N ARG A 112 -3.38 5.89 11.16
CA ARG A 112 -3.94 5.89 9.80
C ARG A 112 -4.78 7.15 9.54
N ARG A 113 -5.62 7.56 10.48
CA ARG A 113 -6.39 8.80 10.35
C ARG A 113 -5.51 10.05 10.26
N GLN A 114 -4.43 10.12 11.03
CA GLN A 114 -3.47 11.23 10.96
C GLN A 114 -2.84 11.32 9.57
N VAL A 115 -2.46 10.19 8.97
CA VAL A 115 -1.97 10.15 7.59
C VAL A 115 -3.03 10.63 6.61
N LEU A 116 -4.28 10.20 6.73
CA LEU A 116 -5.36 10.67 5.85
C LEU A 116 -5.60 12.18 5.97
N SER A 117 -5.45 12.75 7.17
CA SER A 117 -5.45 14.21 7.35
C SER A 117 -4.28 14.88 6.64
N ALA A 118 -3.09 14.29 6.69
CA ALA A 118 -1.91 14.79 5.97
C ALA A 118 -2.10 14.76 4.45
N VAL A 119 -2.69 13.68 3.91
CA VAL A 119 -3.08 13.57 2.49
C VAL A 119 -4.03 14.70 2.10
N ARG A 120 -5.07 14.94 2.91
CA ARG A 120 -6.04 16.02 2.63
C ARG A 120 -5.34 17.39 2.59
N ARG A 121 -4.43 17.64 3.54
CA ARG A 121 -3.64 18.88 3.59
C ARG A 121 -2.75 19.04 2.35
N HIS A 122 -2.06 17.98 1.92
CA HIS A 122 -1.24 18.00 0.72
C HIS A 122 -2.01 18.49 -0.52
N PHE A 123 -3.22 17.97 -0.76
CA PHE A 123 -4.07 18.42 -1.89
C PHE A 123 -4.81 19.75 -1.68
N THR A 124 -4.76 20.30 -0.47
CA THR A 124 -5.19 21.68 -0.20
C THR A 124 -4.06 22.65 -0.53
N GLU A 125 -2.81 22.30 -0.20
CA GLU A 125 -1.60 23.11 -0.44
C GLU A 125 -1.10 23.02 -1.89
N HIS A 126 -1.33 21.88 -2.55
CA HIS A 126 -0.92 21.59 -3.93
C HIS A 126 -2.15 21.28 -4.81
N PRO A 127 -2.96 22.28 -5.18
CA PRO A 127 -4.15 22.08 -6.00
C PRO A 127 -3.83 21.55 -7.41
N GLU A 128 -2.62 21.78 -7.92
CA GLU A 128 -2.10 21.29 -9.21
C GLU A 128 -1.89 19.76 -9.25
N ALA A 129 -1.79 19.12 -8.10
CA ALA A 129 -1.59 17.66 -7.99
C ALA A 129 -2.91 16.86 -8.08
N ARG A 130 -4.06 17.53 -8.24
CA ARG A 130 -5.40 16.93 -8.16
C ARG A 130 -5.82 16.14 -9.39
#